data_AF-A0A969JD47-F1
#
_entry.id   AF-A0A969JD47-F1
#
_cell.length_a   1.000
_cell.length_b   1.000
_cell.length_c   1.000
_cell.angle_alpha   90.00
_cell.angle_beta   90.00
_cell.angle_gamma   90.00
#
_symmetry.space_group_name_H-M   'P 1'
#
loop_
_entity.id
_entity.type
_entity.pdbx_description
1 polymer ?
#
loop_
_entity_poly.entity_id
_entity_poly.type
_entity_poly.pdbx_seq_one_letter_code
_entity_poly.pdbx_strand_id
1 'polypeptide(L)'
;MLVFARQGQPLAIAALVQQQLTEQLGDRDIDVTGWKRHGLLHLELLTIERPAKVKTLPLVRKTLLELAPEHIRAIQISAYIYGHEDPCWMERMALASAWQEQEQTHQPRFNQPRWTWAMGAAAAFSLVALPWLGELGVGRTAPELVQEQQPVGARAIRTRSMGRD
;
A
#
# COMPACT_ATOMS: atom_id res chain seq x y z
N MET A 1 -12.84 -9.82 18.40
CA MET A 1 -12.35 -10.32 17.09
C MET A 1 -11.03 -9.68 16.67
N LEU A 2 -10.91 -8.34 16.72
CA LEU A 2 -9.71 -7.60 16.32
C LEU A 2 -8.41 -8.03 17.03
N VAL A 3 -8.47 -8.25 18.36
CA VAL A 3 -7.29 -8.70 19.15
C VAL A 3 -6.76 -10.04 18.62
N PHE A 4 -7.63 -11.00 18.35
CA PHE A 4 -7.24 -12.30 17.80
C PHE A 4 -6.66 -12.18 16.40
N ALA A 5 -7.23 -11.31 15.55
CA ALA A 5 -6.70 -11.08 14.21
C ALA A 5 -5.28 -10.47 14.26
N ARG A 6 -5.02 -9.53 15.18
CA ARG A 6 -3.68 -8.98 15.43
C ARG A 6 -2.69 -10.03 15.92
N GLN A 7 -3.11 -11.00 16.71
CA GLN A 7 -2.28 -12.14 17.11
C GLN A 7 -2.02 -13.15 15.98
N GLY A 8 -2.53 -12.89 14.77
CA GLY A 8 -2.35 -13.77 13.62
C GLY A 8 -3.29 -14.98 13.61
N GLN A 9 -4.43 -14.94 14.32
CA GLN A 9 -5.43 -16.01 14.29
C GLN A 9 -6.13 -16.05 12.92
N PRO A 10 -6.00 -17.15 12.14
CA PRO A 10 -6.43 -17.19 10.74
C PRO A 10 -7.93 -16.93 10.55
N LEU A 11 -8.77 -17.57 11.37
CA LEU A 11 -10.23 -17.42 11.29
C LEU A 11 -10.69 -15.99 11.63
N ALA A 12 -10.02 -15.34 12.59
CA ALA A 12 -10.33 -13.96 12.94
C ALA A 12 -9.94 -12.99 11.81
N ILE A 13 -8.82 -13.24 11.14
CA ILE A 13 -8.41 -12.45 9.97
C ILE A 13 -9.40 -12.68 8.81
N ALA A 14 -9.74 -13.93 8.52
CA ALA A 14 -10.67 -14.29 7.46
C ALA A 14 -12.04 -13.60 7.64
N ALA A 15 -12.59 -13.62 8.85
CA ALA A 15 -13.85 -12.95 9.15
C ALA A 15 -13.79 -11.42 8.98
N LEU A 16 -12.68 -10.77 9.36
CA LEU A 16 -12.51 -9.33 9.14
C LEU A 16 -12.35 -8.99 7.65
N VAL A 17 -11.67 -9.85 6.89
CA VAL A 17 -11.57 -9.69 5.44
C VAL A 17 -12.94 -9.87 4.79
N GLN A 18 -13.71 -10.89 5.18
CA GLN A 18 -15.08 -11.09 4.71
C GLN A 18 -15.96 -9.87 4.99
N GLN A 19 -15.96 -9.38 6.24
CA GLN A 19 -16.69 -8.19 6.63
C GLN A 19 -16.32 -6.99 5.74
N GLN A 20 -15.03 -6.75 5.53
CA GLN A 20 -14.57 -5.63 4.70
C GLN A 20 -15.01 -5.77 3.23
N LEU A 21 -14.96 -6.98 2.68
CA LEU A 21 -15.39 -7.25 1.30
C LEU A 21 -16.90 -7.04 1.16
N THR A 22 -17.70 -7.53 2.12
CA THR A 22 -19.15 -7.34 2.12
C THR A 22 -19.54 -5.87 2.26
N GLU A 23 -18.86 -5.11 3.13
CA GLU A 23 -19.14 -3.69 3.33
C GLU A 23 -18.76 -2.81 2.12
N GLN A 24 -17.62 -3.09 1.49
CA GLN A 24 -17.07 -2.23 0.43
C GLN A 24 -17.50 -2.61 -0.98
N LEU A 25 -17.70 -3.91 -1.25
CA LEU A 25 -18.10 -4.40 -2.57
C LEU A 25 -19.61 -4.71 -2.65
N GLY A 26 -20.30 -4.77 -1.50
CA GLY A 26 -21.69 -5.24 -1.44
C GLY A 26 -21.84 -6.74 -1.71
N ASP A 27 -20.71 -7.46 -1.76
CA ASP A 27 -20.66 -8.87 -2.13
C ASP A 27 -20.90 -9.72 -0.88
N ARG A 28 -22.14 -10.19 -0.74
CA ARG A 28 -22.59 -11.03 0.38
C ARG A 28 -22.32 -12.51 0.12
N ASP A 29 -21.92 -12.86 -1.10
CA ASP A 29 -21.75 -14.23 -1.55
C ASP A 29 -20.27 -14.65 -1.57
N ILE A 30 -19.39 -13.85 -0.93
CA ILE A 30 -17.99 -14.24 -0.68
C ILE A 30 -17.88 -14.81 0.73
N ASP A 31 -17.53 -16.09 0.82
CA ASP A 31 -17.07 -16.73 2.03
C ASP A 31 -15.55 -16.70 2.08
N VAL A 32 -14.99 -16.28 3.21
CA VAL A 32 -13.55 -16.23 3.41
C VAL A 32 -13.16 -17.21 4.49
N THR A 33 -12.27 -18.13 4.15
CA THR A 33 -11.64 -19.02 5.12
C THR A 33 -10.13 -18.78 5.15
N GLY A 34 -9.48 -19.24 6.22
CA GLY A 34 -8.04 -19.05 6.34
C GLY A 34 -7.37 -20.06 7.24
N TRP A 35 -6.14 -20.40 6.87
CA TRP A 35 -5.26 -21.26 7.67
C TRP A 35 -3.85 -20.68 7.67
N LYS A 36 -3.06 -21.04 8.68
CA LYS A 36 -1.68 -20.56 8.83
C LYS A 36 -0.72 -21.72 9.03
N ARG A 37 0.41 -21.66 8.32
CA ARG A 37 1.50 -22.63 8.45
C ARG A 37 2.84 -21.93 8.29
N HIS A 38 3.74 -22.08 9.26
CA HIS A 38 5.11 -21.52 9.23
C HIS A 38 5.19 -20.02 8.89
N GLY A 39 4.27 -19.21 9.42
CA GLY A 39 4.22 -17.77 9.15
C GLY A 39 3.67 -17.37 7.78
N LEU A 40 3.22 -18.33 6.97
CA LEU A 40 2.37 -18.10 5.80
C LEU A 40 0.91 -18.17 6.23
N LEU A 41 0.15 -17.10 5.97
CA LEU A 41 -1.31 -17.12 6.02
C LEU A 41 -1.84 -17.43 4.63
N HIS A 42 -2.67 -18.45 4.50
CA HIS A 42 -3.42 -18.69 3.28
C HIS A 42 -4.87 -18.28 3.53
N LEU A 43 -5.41 -17.44 2.66
CA LEU A 43 -6.81 -17.05 2.62
C LEU A 43 -7.46 -17.63 1.37
N GLU A 44 -8.62 -18.24 1.55
CA GLU A 44 -9.45 -18.76 0.46
C GLU A 44 -10.71 -17.93 0.38
N LEU A 45 -10.97 -17.37 -0.80
CA LEU A 45 -12.17 -16.60 -1.10
C LEU A 45 -13.03 -17.46 -2.00
N LEU A 46 -14.16 -17.92 -1.48
CA LEU A 46 -15.10 -18.78 -2.20
C LEU A 46 -16.35 -17.97 -2.53
N THR A 47 -16.76 -17.99 -3.79
CA THR A 47 -17.90 -17.18 -4.25
C THR A 47 -18.62 -17.82 -5.42
N ILE A 48 -19.85 -17.38 -5.67
CA ILE A 48 -20.71 -17.87 -6.76
C ILE A 48 -20.21 -17.36 -8.11
N GLU A 49 -19.70 -16.12 -8.17
CA GLU A 49 -19.20 -15.49 -9.38
C GLU A 49 -17.70 -15.25 -9.32
N ARG A 50 -17.04 -15.06 -10.47
CA ARG A 50 -15.59 -14.82 -10.48
C ARG A 50 -15.27 -13.48 -9.79
N PRO A 51 -14.57 -13.48 -8.65
CA PRO A 51 -14.29 -12.24 -7.93
C PRO A 51 -13.29 -11.40 -8.73
N ALA A 52 -13.59 -10.12 -8.89
CA ALA A 52 -12.75 -9.20 -9.65
C ALA A 52 -11.44 -8.91 -8.90
N LYS A 53 -10.34 -9.61 -9.28
CA LYS A 53 -9.00 -9.47 -8.66
C LYS A 53 -8.60 -8.01 -8.43
N VAL A 54 -8.85 -7.13 -9.41
CA VAL A 54 -8.50 -5.70 -9.37
C VAL A 54 -9.23 -4.91 -8.27
N LYS A 55 -10.39 -5.36 -7.80
CA LYS A 55 -11.17 -4.72 -6.72
C LYS A 55 -10.94 -5.42 -5.38
N THR A 56 -10.95 -6.75 -5.39
CA THR A 56 -10.86 -7.58 -4.18
C THR A 56 -9.47 -7.53 -3.57
N LEU A 57 -8.41 -7.70 -4.36
CA LEU A 57 -7.05 -7.82 -3.86
C LEU A 57 -6.54 -6.57 -3.11
N PRO A 58 -6.80 -5.33 -3.58
CA PRO A 58 -6.42 -4.13 -2.84
C PRO A 58 -7.12 -4.01 -1.48
N LEU A 59 -8.38 -4.41 -1.38
CA LEU A 59 -9.12 -4.38 -0.11
C LEU A 59 -8.52 -5.36 0.89
N VAL A 60 -8.29 -6.61 0.47
CA VAL A 60 -7.65 -7.62 1.31
C VAL A 60 -6.27 -7.14 1.78
N ARG A 61 -5.46 -6.57 0.87
CA ARG A 61 -4.15 -5.97 1.20
C ARG A 61 -4.27 -4.87 2.24
N LYS A 62 -5.19 -3.92 2.04
CA LYS A 62 -5.42 -2.81 2.96
C LYS A 62 -5.76 -3.33 4.36
N THR A 63 -6.72 -4.24 4.47
CA THR A 63 -7.13 -4.85 5.75
C THR A 63 -5.96 -5.52 6.45
N LEU A 64 -5.14 -6.28 5.73
CA LEU A 64 -4.00 -7.01 6.31
C LEU A 64 -2.87 -6.08 6.76
N LEU A 65 -2.62 -4.99 6.03
CA LEU A 65 -1.66 -3.97 6.42
C LEU A 65 -2.13 -3.19 7.66
N GLU A 66 -3.42 -2.85 7.74
CA GLU A 66 -4.00 -2.17 8.91
C GLU A 66 -4.05 -3.07 10.14
N LEU A 67 -4.29 -4.38 9.96
CA LEU A 67 -4.26 -5.35 11.03
C LEU A 67 -2.85 -5.58 11.57
N ALA A 68 -1.84 -5.52 10.70
CA ALA A 68 -0.44 -5.81 11.02
C ALA A 68 -0.28 -7.07 11.90
N PRO A 69 -0.79 -8.24 11.47
CA PRO A 69 -0.81 -9.43 12.30
C PRO A 69 0.60 -9.91 12.69
N GLU A 70 0.76 -10.14 13.98
CA GLU A 70 1.96 -10.67 14.60
C GLU A 70 2.20 -12.10 14.06
N HIS A 71 3.47 -12.43 13.81
CA HIS A 71 3.90 -13.75 13.34
C HIS A 71 3.43 -14.18 11.94
N ILE A 72 2.90 -13.28 11.11
CA ILE A 72 2.59 -13.55 9.69
C ILE A 72 3.60 -12.79 8.83
N ARG A 73 4.39 -13.52 8.04
CA ARG A 73 5.45 -12.98 7.18
C ARG A 73 5.05 -12.90 5.71
N ALA A 74 4.20 -13.81 5.29
CA ALA A 74 3.73 -13.91 3.92
C ALA A 74 2.26 -14.28 3.90
N ILE A 75 1.59 -13.91 2.82
CA ILE A 75 0.18 -14.17 2.59
C ILE A 75 0.00 -14.75 1.20
N GLN A 76 -0.81 -15.79 1.11
CA GLN A 76 -1.31 -16.34 -0.13
C GLN A 76 -2.83 -16.18 -0.14
N ILE A 77 -3.37 -15.70 -1.25
CA ILE A 77 -4.80 -15.49 -1.44
C ILE A 77 -5.19 -16.29 -2.67
N SER A 78 -6.11 -17.23 -2.49
CA SER A 78 -6.63 -18.06 -3.58
C SER A 78 -8.13 -17.81 -3.69
N ALA A 79 -8.61 -17.46 -4.88
CA ALA A 79 -10.03 -17.23 -5.11
C ALA A 79 -10.62 -18.38 -5.91
N TYR A 80 -11.70 -18.95 -5.42
CA TYR A 80 -12.41 -20.08 -6.00
C TYR A 80 -13.84 -19.70 -6.35
N ILE A 81 -14.36 -20.38 -7.36
CA ILE A 81 -15.78 -20.37 -7.68
C ILE A 81 -16.38 -21.65 -7.08
N TYR A 82 -17.55 -21.56 -6.47
CA TYR A 82 -18.26 -22.73 -5.93
C TYR A 82 -18.35 -23.86 -6.96
N GLY A 83 -17.94 -25.07 -6.57
CA GLY A 83 -17.92 -26.25 -7.43
C GLY A 83 -16.70 -26.39 -8.33
N HIS A 84 -15.73 -25.47 -8.27
CA HIS A 84 -14.47 -25.56 -9.02
C HIS A 84 -13.30 -25.95 -8.12
N GLU A 85 -12.47 -26.88 -8.59
CA GLU A 85 -11.26 -27.33 -7.88
C GLU A 85 -10.09 -26.35 -8.03
N ASP A 86 -9.97 -25.71 -9.19
CA ASP A 86 -8.87 -24.78 -9.47
C ASP A 86 -9.22 -23.34 -9.07
N PRO A 87 -8.25 -22.60 -8.49
CA PRO A 87 -8.46 -21.19 -8.18
C PRO A 87 -8.57 -20.39 -9.47
N CYS A 88 -9.62 -19.56 -9.56
CA CYS A 88 -9.83 -18.65 -10.68
C CYS A 88 -8.73 -17.56 -10.77
N TRP A 89 -8.06 -17.28 -9.64
CA TRP A 89 -6.77 -16.60 -9.55
C TRP A 89 -6.13 -16.85 -8.19
N MET A 90 -4.80 -16.70 -8.15
CA MET A 90 -3.99 -16.79 -6.94
C MET A 90 -3.02 -15.60 -6.88
N GLU A 91 -2.73 -15.12 -5.67
CA GLU A 91 -1.73 -14.09 -5.41
C GLU A 91 -0.92 -14.44 -4.16
N ARG A 92 0.40 -14.27 -4.20
CA ARG A 92 1.28 -14.40 -3.04
C ARG A 92 2.05 -13.11 -2.82
N MET A 93 2.17 -12.67 -1.56
CA MET A 93 2.88 -11.45 -1.20
C MET A 93 3.55 -11.56 0.17
N ALA A 94 4.63 -10.79 0.36
CA ALA A 94 5.22 -10.58 1.68
C ALA A 94 4.42 -9.53 2.47
N LEU A 95 4.34 -9.71 3.78
CA LEU A 95 3.73 -8.72 4.68
C LEU A 95 4.84 -7.84 5.26
N ALA A 96 4.75 -6.52 5.05
CA ALA A 96 5.81 -5.57 5.40
C ALA A 96 6.13 -5.51 6.91
N SER A 97 5.20 -5.91 7.77
CA SER A 97 5.40 -5.95 9.23
C SER A 97 6.54 -6.89 9.67
N ALA A 98 6.93 -7.87 8.84
CA ALA A 98 8.08 -8.73 9.12
C ALA A 98 9.46 -8.08 8.87
N TRP A 99 9.51 -6.90 8.24
CA TRP A 99 10.76 -6.19 7.94
C TRP A 99 11.22 -5.26 9.07
N GLN A 100 10.31 -4.74 9.90
CA GLN A 100 10.66 -3.75 10.93
C GLN A 100 11.40 -4.34 12.14
N GLU A 101 11.24 -5.62 12.48
CA GLU A 101 11.99 -6.24 13.58
C GLU A 101 13.45 -6.54 13.22
N GLN A 102 13.77 -6.76 11.93
CA GLN A 102 15.10 -7.19 11.51
C GLN A 102 16.10 -6.01 11.40
N GLU A 103 15.60 -4.79 11.23
CA GLU A 103 16.45 -3.58 11.19
C GLU A 103 16.89 -3.12 12.60
N GLN A 104 16.17 -3.46 13.66
CA GLN A 104 16.56 -3.09 15.03
C GLN A 104 17.57 -4.05 15.66
N THR A 105 17.71 -5.29 15.16
CA THR A 105 18.70 -6.25 15.68
C THR A 105 20.08 -6.13 15.02
N HIS A 106 20.20 -5.36 13.94
CA HIS A 106 21.47 -5.04 13.29
C HIS A 106 21.90 -3.58 13.55
N GLN A 107 21.91 -3.15 14.81
CA GLN A 107 22.96 -2.22 15.19
C GLN A 107 24.25 -3.03 15.29
N PRO A 108 25.22 -2.90 14.38
CA PRO A 108 26.57 -3.32 14.69
C PRO A 108 26.92 -2.59 15.98
N ARG A 109 27.25 -3.34 17.05
CA ARG A 109 27.97 -2.80 18.20
C ARG A 109 29.27 -2.23 17.64
N PHE A 110 29.23 -0.97 17.23
CA PHE A 110 30.44 -0.22 16.94
C PHE A 110 31.18 -0.14 18.26
N ASN A 111 32.16 -1.01 18.33
CA ASN A 111 33.24 -1.06 19.30
C ASN A 111 33.73 0.38 19.49
N GLN A 112 33.35 1.04 20.59
CA GLN A 112 33.89 2.35 20.91
C GLN A 112 35.40 2.16 21.11
N PRO A 113 36.28 2.79 20.30
CA PRO A 113 37.69 2.74 20.61
C PRO A 113 37.93 3.61 21.85
N ARG A 114 38.20 2.94 22.97
CA ARG A 114 38.79 3.55 24.18
C ARG A 114 40.22 3.98 23.87
N TRP A 115 40.39 5.15 23.28
CA TRP A 115 41.68 5.85 23.25
C TRP A 115 41.46 7.28 23.73
N THR A 116 41.33 7.41 25.04
CA THR A 116 41.82 8.56 25.80
C THR A 116 43.33 8.66 25.62
N TRP A 117 43.85 9.86 25.33
CA TRP A 117 45.11 10.53 25.74
C TRP A 117 45.28 11.72 24.75
N ALA A 118 44.75 12.90 25.07
CA ALA A 118 45.43 14.00 25.78
C ALA A 118 46.50 14.77 24.94
N MET A 119 46.15 16.03 24.67
CA MET A 119 47.01 17.24 24.55
C MET A 119 47.96 17.48 23.37
N GLY A 120 47.95 18.74 22.92
CA GLY A 120 49.01 19.43 22.17
C GLY A 120 48.51 20.01 20.83
N ALA A 121 47.95 21.23 20.78
CA ALA A 121 48.64 22.53 20.72
C ALA A 121 48.57 23.15 19.30
N ALA A 122 47.84 24.27 19.23
CA ALA A 122 48.08 25.51 18.46
C ALA A 122 48.57 25.46 16.99
N ALA A 123 47.75 26.00 16.09
CA ALA A 123 48.07 27.09 15.14
C ALA A 123 46.75 27.43 14.40
N ALA A 124 46.11 28.58 14.62
CA ALA A 124 46.39 29.91 14.04
C ALA A 124 46.30 29.94 12.50
N PHE A 125 45.75 31.05 11.98
CA PHE A 125 45.45 31.42 10.57
C PHE A 125 44.04 31.03 10.08
N SER A 126 43.23 31.92 9.49
CA SER A 126 43.31 33.37 9.29
C SER A 126 41.90 33.90 8.99
N LEU A 127 41.57 35.06 9.54
CA LEU A 127 40.43 35.88 9.16
C LEU A 127 40.66 36.43 7.75
N VAL A 128 39.70 36.22 6.84
CA VAL A 128 39.48 37.14 5.72
C VAL A 128 38.01 37.50 5.70
N ALA A 129 37.78 38.80 5.87
CA ALA A 129 36.52 39.49 5.91
C ALA A 129 36.19 40.07 4.51
N LEU A 130 34.92 39.86 4.08
CA LEU A 130 34.04 40.79 3.32
C LEU A 130 34.49 41.24 1.90
N PRO A 131 33.67 41.99 1.13
CA PRO A 131 32.19 42.13 0.97
C PRO A 131 31.77 42.04 -0.54
N TRP A 132 30.67 42.73 -0.94
CA TRP A 132 30.08 42.96 -2.29
C TRP A 132 28.87 42.07 -2.60
N LEU A 133 27.62 42.48 -2.38
CA LEU A 133 26.90 43.70 -2.80
C LEU A 133 26.90 43.90 -4.33
N GLY A 134 25.77 43.57 -4.94
CA GLY A 134 25.43 43.86 -6.32
C GLY A 134 23.91 43.82 -6.50
N GLU A 135 23.23 44.83 -5.93
CA GLU A 135 21.98 45.32 -6.51
C GLU A 135 22.26 45.82 -7.93
N LEU A 136 21.36 45.53 -8.87
CA LEU A 136 20.63 46.53 -9.67
C LEU A 136 19.98 45.86 -10.89
N GLY A 137 18.65 45.76 -10.84
CA GLY A 137 17.86 46.61 -11.73
C GLY A 137 17.28 46.02 -13.02
N VAL A 138 15.99 46.32 -13.17
CA VAL A 138 15.29 46.69 -14.42
C VAL A 138 14.61 45.55 -15.21
N GLY A 139 13.37 45.29 -14.80
CA GLY A 139 12.16 45.56 -15.60
C GLY A 139 12.09 45.12 -17.07
N ARG A 140 11.12 44.26 -17.36
CA ARG A 140 10.31 44.20 -18.61
C ARG A 140 9.15 43.22 -18.40
N THR A 141 7.97 43.74 -18.04
CA THR A 141 6.78 43.80 -18.92
C THR A 141 6.30 42.43 -19.43
N ALA A 142 5.15 41.98 -18.92
CA ALA A 142 4.24 41.07 -19.64
C ALA A 142 3.80 41.70 -20.97
N PRO A 143 3.39 40.91 -21.96
CA PRO A 143 1.95 40.64 -22.08
C PRO A 143 1.58 39.21 -22.52
N GLU A 144 0.48 38.75 -21.95
CA GLU A 144 -0.70 38.15 -22.59
C GLU A 144 -0.59 37.69 -24.06
N LEU A 145 -0.84 36.39 -24.29
CA LEU A 145 -1.52 35.93 -25.50
C LEU A 145 -2.46 34.78 -25.15
N VAL A 146 -3.74 35.14 -25.19
CA VAL A 146 -4.94 34.34 -25.26
C VAL A 146 -4.87 33.36 -26.45
N GLN A 147 -5.30 32.11 -26.24
CA GLN A 147 -6.15 31.45 -27.23
C GLN A 147 -7.05 30.40 -26.59
N GLU A 148 -8.30 30.84 -26.36
CA GLU A 148 -9.52 30.08 -26.63
C GLU A 148 -9.35 28.93 -27.61
N GLN A 149 -9.90 27.76 -27.28
CA GLN A 149 -10.95 27.14 -28.10
C GLN A 149 -11.56 25.91 -27.39
N GLN A 150 -12.72 26.15 -26.77
CA GLN A 150 -13.82 25.19 -26.80
C GLN A 150 -14.68 25.59 -28.02
N PRO A 151 -15.18 24.64 -28.81
CA PRO A 151 -16.62 24.42 -28.73
C PRO A 151 -17.06 22.97 -28.90
N VAL A 152 -18.09 22.63 -28.12
CA VAL A 152 -19.35 22.01 -28.52
C VAL A 152 -19.32 21.03 -29.71
N GLY A 153 -19.57 19.76 -29.40
CA GLY A 153 -19.98 18.73 -30.36
C GLY A 153 -21.02 17.80 -29.75
N ALA A 154 -22.27 18.26 -29.69
CA ALA A 154 -23.43 17.42 -29.44
C ALA A 154 -23.55 16.34 -30.52
N ARG A 155 -23.79 15.09 -30.15
CA ARG A 155 -24.50 14.15 -31.02
C ARG A 155 -25.33 13.16 -30.23
N ALA A 156 -26.64 13.38 -30.32
CA ALA A 156 -27.69 12.44 -29.99
C ALA A 156 -27.67 11.23 -30.95
N ILE A 157 -27.90 10.04 -30.41
CA ILE A 157 -28.45 8.88 -31.15
C ILE A 157 -29.53 8.31 -30.23
N ARG A 158 -30.78 8.74 -30.40
CA ARG A 158 -31.86 8.03 -31.11
C ARG A 158 -32.26 6.69 -30.49
N THR A 159 -33.46 6.76 -29.93
CA THR A 159 -34.45 5.75 -29.62
C THR A 159 -34.69 4.68 -30.70
N ARG A 160 -34.99 3.46 -30.24
CA ARG A 160 -35.88 2.47 -30.88
C ARG A 160 -36.44 1.60 -29.74
N SER A 161 -37.68 1.76 -29.27
CA SER A 161 -38.99 1.49 -29.90
C SER A 161 -39.27 0.00 -30.16
N MET A 162 -40.10 -0.56 -29.26
CA MET A 162 -41.21 -1.52 -29.44
C MET A 162 -41.01 -2.94 -30.02
N GLY A 163 -41.74 -3.87 -29.39
CA GLY A 163 -42.22 -5.17 -29.90
C GLY A 163 -42.20 -6.21 -28.78
N ARG A 164 -43.23 -6.37 -27.93
CA ARG A 164 -44.43 -7.22 -28.15
C ARG A 164 -44.09 -8.56 -28.81
N ASP A 165 -44.17 -9.64 -28.03
CA ASP A 165 -45.26 -10.62 -28.10
C ASP A 165 -45.56 -11.14 -26.68
#